data_AF-A0A819UYT9-F1
#
_entry.id   AF-A0A819UYT9-F1
#
_cell.length_a   1.000
_cell.length_b   1.000
_cell.length_c   1.000
_cell.angle_alpha   90.00
_cell.angle_beta   90.00
_cell.angle_gamma   90.00
#
_symmetry.space_group_name_H-M   'P 1'
#
loop_
_entity.id
_entity.type
_entity.pdbx_description
1 polymer ?
#
loop_
_entity_poly.entity_id
_entity_poly.type
_entity_poly.pdbx_seq_one_letter_code
_entity_poly.pdbx_strand_id
1 'polypeptide(L)'
;MFLQLVPIGFIFLAFNMPLIIVGMLGITNSWYYTTFYSYTNSFWYCLPLLMPFAILSRQKEILKRLRILFNLRRANRIASLDGTA
;
A
#
# COMPACT_ATOMS: atom_id res chain seq x y z
N MET A 1 19.91 -8.49 -2.43
CA MET A 1 18.46 -8.64 -2.18
C MET A 1 18.01 -8.07 -0.83
N PHE A 2 18.75 -8.26 0.27
CA PHE A 2 18.33 -7.79 1.61
C PHE A 2 18.07 -6.27 1.73
N LEU A 3 18.90 -5.42 1.12
CA LEU A 3 18.73 -3.96 1.14
C LEU A 3 17.41 -3.46 0.52
N GLN A 4 16.74 -4.29 -0.31
CA GLN A 4 15.48 -3.90 -0.93
C GLN A 4 14.28 -3.99 0.02
N LEU A 5 14.38 -4.84 1.07
CA LEU A 5 13.35 -5.07 2.09
C LEU A 5 13.40 -4.03 3.23
N VAL A 6 14.56 -3.43 3.46
CA VAL A 6 14.78 -2.43 4.53
C VAL A 6 13.71 -1.33 4.60
N PRO A 7 13.33 -0.65 3.50
CA PRO A 7 12.32 0.41 3.55
C PRO A 7 10.90 -0.12 3.58
N ILE A 8 10.64 -1.36 3.15
CA ILE A 8 9.36 -2.01 3.40
C ILE A 8 9.20 -2.20 4.91
N GLY A 9 10.27 -2.59 5.61
CA GLY A 9 10.33 -2.63 7.07
C GLY A 9 10.13 -1.25 7.71
N PHE A 10 10.79 -0.20 7.23
CA PHE A 10 10.57 1.17 7.74
C PHE A 10 9.15 1.68 7.52
N ILE A 11 8.56 1.42 6.35
CA ILE A 11 7.16 1.77 6.05
C ILE A 11 6.25 1.00 7.02
N PHE A 12 6.43 -0.31 7.16
CA PHE A 12 5.65 -1.12 8.09
C PHE A 12 5.72 -0.57 9.52
N LEU A 13 6.91 -0.26 10.02
CA LEU A 13 7.10 0.35 11.34
C LEU A 13 6.43 1.72 11.44
N ALA A 14 6.61 2.60 10.45
CA ALA A 14 6.06 3.96 10.46
C ALA A 14 4.53 3.97 10.55
N PHE A 15 3.85 3.04 9.88
CA PHE A 15 2.38 2.97 9.89
C PHE A 15 1.80 2.21 11.10
N ASN A 16 2.53 1.27 11.70
CA ASN A 16 2.04 0.49 12.84
C ASN A 16 2.38 1.13 14.20
N MET A 17 3.54 1.78 14.32
CA MET A 17 4.01 2.36 15.60
C MET A 17 3.02 3.34 16.24
N PRO A 18 2.39 4.28 15.50
CA PRO A 18 1.45 5.22 16.10
C PRO A 18 0.26 4.53 16.77
N LEU A 19 -0.29 3.49 16.14
CA LEU A 19 -1.42 2.73 16.69
C LEU A 19 -1.03 1.94 17.94
N ILE A 20 0.17 1.35 17.95
CA ILE A 20 0.71 0.63 19.11
C ILE A 20 0.91 1.60 20.29
N ILE A 21 1.51 2.76 20.03
CA ILE A 21 1.75 3.78 21.06
C ILE A 21 0.44 4.28 21.65
N VAL A 22 -0.53 4.64 20.82
CA VAL A 22 -1.85 5.10 21.27
C VAL A 22 -2.60 3.98 22.02
N GLY A 23 -2.49 2.73 21.57
CA GLY A 23 -3.06 1.59 22.27
C GLY A 23 -2.49 1.42 23.68
N MET A 24 -1.16 1.54 23.84
CA MET A 24 -0.49 1.46 25.13
C MET A 24 -0.84 2.63 26.06
N LEU A 25 -0.92 3.84 25.51
CA LEU A 25 -1.36 5.03 26.27
C LEU A 25 -2.86 4.96 26.63
N GLY A 26 -3.67 4.28 25.82
CA GLY A 26 -5.08 4.02 26.12
C GLY A 26 -5.30 3.14 27.35
N ILE A 27 -4.36 2.22 27.62
CA ILE A 27 -4.40 1.37 28.83
C ILE A 27 -4.23 2.23 30.10
N THR A 28 -3.39 3.26 30.04
CA THR A 28 -3.15 4.15 31.19
C THR A 28 -4.17 5.29 31.28
N ASN A 29 -4.65 5.80 30.14
CA ASN A 29 -5.64 6.86 30.08
C ASN A 29 -6.59 6.67 28.87
N SER A 30 -7.87 6.45 29.17
CA SER A 30 -8.90 6.18 28.15
C SER A 30 -9.15 7.32 27.17
N TRP A 31 -8.70 8.56 27.47
CA TRP A 31 -8.77 9.69 26.53
C TRP A 31 -8.05 9.38 25.20
N TYR A 32 -7.00 8.57 25.22
CA TYR A 32 -6.28 8.18 24.00
C TYR A 32 -7.12 7.30 23.05
N TYR A 33 -8.17 6.62 23.54
CA TYR A 33 -9.12 5.87 22.69
C TYR A 33 -10.14 6.73 21.94
N THR A 34 -10.08 8.05 22.11
CA THR A 34 -10.95 8.99 21.39
C THR A 34 -10.32 9.39 20.04
N THR A 35 -10.02 10.67 19.88
CA THR A 35 -9.52 11.30 18.66
C THR A 35 -8.18 10.71 18.21
N PHE A 36 -7.24 10.43 19.14
CA PHE A 36 -5.93 9.89 18.79
C PHE A 36 -6.00 8.48 18.21
N TYR A 37 -6.83 7.61 18.78
CA TYR A 37 -7.05 6.27 18.25
C TYR A 37 -7.69 6.33 16.86
N SER A 38 -8.68 7.19 16.66
CA SER A 38 -9.32 7.36 15.34
C SER A 38 -8.32 7.81 14.27
N TYR A 39 -7.43 8.77 14.58
CA TYR A 39 -6.42 9.24 13.63
C TYR A 39 -5.36 8.18 13.33
N THR A 40 -4.84 7.50 14.35
CA THR A 40 -3.82 6.46 14.16
C THR A 40 -4.37 5.22 13.47
N ASN A 41 -5.62 4.86 13.73
CA ASN A 41 -6.33 3.79 13.03
C ASN A 41 -6.55 4.15 11.55
N SER A 42 -6.99 5.38 11.26
CA SER A 42 -7.12 5.88 9.88
C SER A 42 -5.78 5.89 9.14
N PHE A 43 -4.71 6.30 9.83
CA PHE A 43 -3.36 6.31 9.26
C PHE A 43 -2.86 4.91 8.93
N TRP A 44 -3.17 3.91 9.75
CA TRP A 44 -2.81 2.52 9.51
C TRP A 44 -3.38 1.97 8.20
N TYR A 45 -4.61 2.36 7.83
CA TYR A 45 -5.23 1.96 6.56
C TYR A 45 -4.54 2.52 5.31
N CYS A 46 -3.66 3.52 5.43
CA CYS A 46 -2.86 4.02 4.31
C CYS A 46 -1.75 3.03 3.88
N LEU A 47 -1.34 2.12 4.77
CA LEU A 47 -0.29 1.14 4.51
C LEU A 47 -0.55 0.25 3.28
N PRO A 48 -1.71 -0.46 3.18
CA PRO A 48 -2.00 -1.29 2.01
C PRO A 48 -2.08 -0.49 0.71
N LEU A 49 -2.39 0.81 0.77
CA LEU A 49 -2.42 1.68 -0.40
C LEU A 49 -1.00 2.04 -0.87
N LEU A 50 -0.06 2.25 0.05
CA LEU A 50 1.33 2.61 -0.24
C LEU A 50 2.21 1.41 -0.61
N MET A 51 1.87 0.21 -0.14
CA MET A 51 2.66 -1.01 -0.32
C MET A 51 2.92 -1.36 -1.81
N PRO A 52 1.93 -1.29 -2.72
CA PRO A 52 2.16 -1.52 -4.15
C PRO A 52 3.12 -0.51 -4.77
N PHE A 53 3.05 0.77 -4.38
CA PHE A 53 3.95 1.81 -4.89
C PHE A 53 5.39 1.61 -4.39
N ALA A 54 5.56 1.22 -3.13
CA ALA A 54 6.86 0.88 -2.56
C ALA A 54 7.50 -0.31 -3.31
N ILE A 55 6.70 -1.32 -3.67
CA ILE A 55 7.17 -2.48 -4.45
C ILE A 55 7.48 -2.09 -5.91
N LEU A 56 6.57 -1.37 -6.56
CA LEU A 56 6.69 -0.95 -7.96
C LEU A 56 7.87 -0.01 -8.20
N SER A 57 8.14 0.90 -7.28
CA SER A 57 9.27 1.83 -7.37
C SER A 57 10.64 1.11 -7.41
N ARG A 58 10.71 -0.11 -6.85
CA ARG A 58 11.95 -0.88 -6.73
C ARG A 58 12.06 -2.03 -7.72
N GLN A 59 10.94 -2.50 -8.25
CA GLN A 59 10.88 -3.58 -9.21
C GLN A 59 10.52 -3.04 -10.61
N LYS A 60 11.50 -2.38 -11.25
CA LYS A 60 11.35 -1.84 -12.62
C LYS A 60 10.91 -2.92 -13.63
N GLU A 61 11.34 -4.17 -13.42
CA GLU A 61 10.92 -5.31 -14.25
C GLU A 61 9.44 -5.69 -14.02
N ILE A 62 8.93 -5.59 -12.79
CA ILE A 62 7.49 -5.75 -12.53
C ILE A 62 6.70 -4.61 -13.19
N LEU A 63 7.18 -3.37 -13.11
CA LEU A 63 6.54 -2.22 -13.75
C LEU A 63 6.46 -2.40 -15.28
N LYS A 64 7.53 -2.88 -15.92
CA LYS A 64 7.55 -3.21 -17.35
C LYS A 64 6.51 -4.29 -17.67
N ARG A 65 6.48 -5.39 -16.90
CA ARG A 65 5.51 -6.48 -17.09
C ARG A 65 4.07 -6.01 -16.92
N LEU A 66 3.79 -5.18 -15.92
CA LEU A 66 2.46 -4.58 -15.70
C LEU A 66 2.04 -3.69 -16.87
N ARG A 67 2.96 -2.87 -17.40
CA ARG A 67 2.69 -2.03 -18.56
C ARG A 67 2.38 -2.85 -19.81
N ILE A 68 3.12 -3.95 -20.04
CA ILE A 68 2.86 -4.88 -21.14
C ILE A 68 1.47 -5.51 -20.98
N LEU A 69 1.13 -5.98 -19.77
CA LEU A 69 -0.17 -6.60 -19.48
C LEU A 69 -1.34 -5.63 -19.70
N PHE A 70 -1.17 -4.36 -19.30
CA PHE A 70 -2.16 -3.31 -19.51
C PHE A 70 -2.36 -2.99 -21.00
N ASN A 71 -1.27 -2.91 -21.76
CA ASN A 71 -1.30 -2.66 -23.20
C ASN A 71 -1.93 -3.84 -23.97
N LEU A 72 -1.61 -5.08 -23.61
CA LEU A 72 -2.22 -6.28 -24.19
C LEU A 72 -3.73 -6.34 -23.88
N ARG A 73 -4.14 -6.01 -22.65
CA ARG A 73 -5.56 -5.97 -22.27
C ARG A 73 -6.32 -4.89 -23.05
N ARG A 74 -5.69 -3.74 -23.30
CA ARG A 74 -6.25 -2.68 -24.14
C ARG A 74 -6.36 -3.12 -25.60
N ALA A 75 -5.33 -3.76 -26.15
CA ALA A 75 -5.33 -4.28 -27.52
C ALA A 75 -6.41 -5.36 -27.72
N ASN A 76 -6.55 -6.31 -26.79
CA ASN A 76 -7.60 -7.33 -26.84
C ASN A 76 -9.01 -6.75 -26.78
N ARG A 77 -9.21 -5.65 -26.02
CA ARG A 77 -10.51 -4.98 -25.94
C ARG A 77 -10.89 -4.28 -27.24
N ILE A 78 -9.90 -3.70 -27.94
CA ILE A 78 -10.11 -3.07 -29.26
C ILE A 78 -10.37 -4.14 -30.32
N ALA A 79 -9.59 -5.23 -30.32
CA ALA A 79 -9.78 -6.35 -31.25
C ALA A 79 -11.15 -7.04 -31.10
N SER A 80 -11.72 -7.08 -29.88
CA SER A 80 -13.07 -7.62 -29.66
C SER A 80 -14.20 -6.72 -30.19
N LEU A 81 -13.93 -5.44 -30.44
CA LEU A 81 -14.91 -4.49 -30.98
C LEU A 81 -14.93 -4.47 -32.51
N ASP A 82 -13.81 -4.80 -33.17
CA ASP A 82 -13.73 -4.92 -34.64
C ASP A 82 -14.21 -6.29 -35.17
N GLY A 83 -14.36 -7.30 -34.30
CA GLY A 83 -14.82 -8.65 -34.66
C GLY A 83 -16.33 -8.87 -34.63
N THR A 84 -17.13 -7.83 -34.36
CA THR A 84 -18.61 -7.86 -34.35
C THR A 84 -19.21 -7.03 -35.48
N ALA A 85 -18.70 -7.19 -36.70
CA ALA A 85 -19.30 -6.65 -37.93
C ALA A 85 -19.29 -7.72 -39.02
#